data_AF-A0AA51HEK9-F1
#
_entry.id   AF-A0AA51HEK9-F1
#
_cell.length_a   1.000
_cell.length_b   1.000
_cell.length_c   1.000
_cell.angle_alpha   90.00
_cell.angle_beta   90.00
_cell.angle_gamma   90.00
#
_symmetry.space_group_name_H-M   'P 1'
#
loop_
_entity.id
_entity.type
_entity.pdbx_description
1 polymer ?
#
loop_
_entity_poly.entity_id
_entity_poly.type
_entity_poly.pdbx_seq_one_letter_code
_entity_poly.pdbx_strand_id
1 'polypeptide(L)'
;MKKILSLIIVMSILLSMGVQSFATVNEITSGEISPRYISLMSIASGLDIDSLGIAECKANMSHRSSDGSCELTMKLQKSNSGSWSTIATWSKEGAYTCENTKLRAVSSGTYRLYVIGKVYDSSGNFVESATVYSPTKTY
;
A
#
# COMPACT_ATOMS: atom_id res chain seq x y z
N MET A 1 -20.74 56.07 -33.15
CA MET A 1 -20.14 56.07 -31.79
C MET A 1 -20.88 55.16 -30.80
N LYS A 2 -22.22 55.22 -30.66
CA LYS A 2 -22.99 54.33 -29.75
C LYS A 2 -22.80 52.82 -30.00
N LYS A 3 -22.73 52.39 -31.28
CA LYS A 3 -22.52 50.98 -31.67
C LYS A 3 -21.11 50.47 -31.37
N ILE A 4 -20.11 51.35 -31.46
CA ILE A 4 -18.70 51.03 -31.16
C ILE A 4 -18.51 50.92 -29.65
N LEU A 5 -19.14 51.80 -28.87
CA LEU A 5 -19.15 51.74 -27.42
C LEU A 5 -19.78 50.44 -26.90
N SER A 6 -20.90 50.02 -27.52
CA SER A 6 -21.57 48.75 -27.18
C SER A 6 -20.71 47.53 -27.49
N LEU A 7 -19.92 47.56 -28.58
CA LEU A 7 -19.05 46.45 -28.97
C LEU A 7 -17.89 46.26 -27.97
N ILE A 8 -17.33 47.37 -27.47
CA ILE A 8 -16.23 47.36 -26.49
C ILE A 8 -16.70 46.77 -25.16
N ILE A 9 -17.91 47.11 -24.72
CA ILE A 9 -18.47 46.61 -23.45
C ILE A 9 -18.73 45.10 -23.52
N VAL A 10 -19.28 44.60 -24.63
CA VAL A 10 -19.55 43.16 -24.81
C VAL A 10 -18.24 42.35 -24.89
N MET A 11 -17.22 42.87 -25.56
CA MET A 11 -15.90 42.23 -25.62
C MET A 11 -15.25 42.13 -24.23
N SER A 12 -15.43 43.17 -23.40
CA SER A 12 -14.89 43.22 -22.04
C SER A 12 -15.52 42.18 -21.11
N ILE A 13 -16.81 41.87 -21.30
CA ILE A 13 -17.53 40.86 -20.52
C ILE A 13 -17.08 39.44 -20.92
N LEU A 14 -16.85 39.18 -22.21
CA LEU A 14 -16.41 37.87 -22.69
C LEU A 14 -14.99 37.51 -22.25
N LEU A 15 -14.11 38.50 -22.04
CA LEU A 15 -12.76 38.32 -21.51
C LEU A 15 -12.72 37.98 -20.00
N SER A 16 -13.84 38.09 -19.29
CA SER A 16 -13.92 37.80 -17.84
C SER A 16 -14.24 36.33 -17.52
N MET A 17 -14.61 35.52 -18.53
CA MET A 17 -14.96 34.11 -18.34
C MET A 17 -13.78 33.19 -18.72
N GLY A 18 -12.70 33.23 -17.93
CA GLY A 18 -11.47 32.57 -18.34
C GLY A 18 -10.46 32.28 -17.25
N VAL A 19 -10.87 31.74 -16.10
CA VAL A 19 -9.98 30.93 -15.25
C VAL A 19 -10.79 29.86 -14.52
N GLN A 20 -10.74 28.62 -15.01
CA GLN A 20 -11.11 27.46 -14.19
C GLN A 20 -9.94 27.23 -13.24
N SER A 21 -10.06 27.69 -11.99
CA SER A 21 -9.13 27.29 -10.94
C SER A 21 -9.40 25.81 -10.65
N PHE A 22 -8.53 24.93 -11.13
CA PHE A 22 -8.41 23.61 -10.54
C PHE A 22 -7.90 23.83 -9.12
N ALA A 23 -8.76 23.61 -8.13
CA ALA A 23 -8.30 23.41 -6.77
C ALA A 23 -7.40 22.18 -6.80
N THR A 24 -6.08 22.39 -6.81
CA THR A 24 -5.18 21.39 -6.27
C THR A 24 -5.66 21.16 -4.85
N VAL A 25 -6.17 19.96 -4.58
CA VAL A 25 -6.38 19.51 -3.21
C VAL A 25 -4.99 19.49 -2.62
N ASN A 26 -4.62 20.59 -1.98
CA ASN A 26 -3.53 20.59 -1.05
C ASN A 26 -4.03 19.69 0.07
N GLU A 27 -3.79 18.38 -0.07
CA GLU A 27 -4.01 17.45 1.01
C GLU A 27 -3.28 18.09 2.19
N ILE A 28 -4.07 18.61 3.13
CA ILE A 28 -3.61 18.75 4.48
C ILE A 28 -3.24 17.32 4.80
N THR A 29 -1.94 17.01 4.71
CA THR A 29 -1.35 15.84 5.31
C THR A 29 -1.67 16.01 6.78
N SER A 30 -2.88 15.56 7.12
CA SER A 30 -3.36 15.31 8.46
C SER A 30 -2.30 14.38 8.98
N GLY A 31 -1.36 14.94 9.75
CA GLY A 31 -0.02 14.38 9.91
C GLY A 31 -0.12 12.87 10.00
N GLU A 32 0.44 12.17 9.01
CA GLU A 32 0.24 10.73 8.80
C GLU A 32 0.21 10.06 10.17
N ILE A 33 -0.99 9.60 10.59
CA ILE A 33 -1.14 8.93 11.89
C ILE A 33 -0.34 7.65 11.76
N SER A 34 0.93 7.75 12.12
CA SER A 34 1.87 6.65 12.05
C SER A 34 1.65 5.83 13.31
N PRO A 35 1.34 4.53 13.19
CA PRO A 35 1.18 3.67 14.34
C PRO A 35 2.43 3.74 15.23
N ARG A 36 2.23 3.98 16.53
CA ARG A 36 3.28 3.95 17.54
C ARG A 36 3.46 2.52 18.02
N TYR A 37 4.12 1.69 17.22
CA TYR A 37 4.38 0.31 17.60
C TYR A 37 5.25 0.21 18.85
N ILE A 38 4.78 -0.54 19.83
CA ILE A 38 5.45 -0.68 21.14
C ILE A 38 6.49 -1.80 21.08
N SER A 39 6.23 -2.86 20.33
CA SER A 39 7.08 -4.05 20.26
C SER A 39 7.63 -4.31 18.85
N LEU A 40 6.93 -3.98 17.78
CA LEU A 40 7.35 -4.19 16.41
C LEU A 40 8.46 -3.20 16.07
N MET A 41 9.60 -3.71 15.60
CA MET A 41 10.72 -2.88 15.18
C MET A 41 10.72 -2.66 13.68
N SER A 42 10.44 -3.72 12.92
CA SER A 42 10.41 -3.64 11.47
C SER A 42 9.46 -4.68 10.89
N ILE A 43 8.88 -4.32 9.75
CA ILE A 43 8.13 -5.23 8.88
C ILE A 43 8.33 -4.76 7.45
N ALA A 44 8.58 -5.70 6.54
CA ALA A 44 8.71 -5.41 5.13
C ALA A 44 8.11 -6.53 4.27
N SER A 45 7.78 -6.14 3.04
CA SER A 45 7.20 -7.01 2.03
C SER A 45 7.87 -6.78 0.68
N GLY A 46 8.22 -7.86 0.00
CA GLY A 46 8.78 -7.85 -1.35
C GLY A 46 7.96 -8.72 -2.29
N LEU A 47 7.72 -8.21 -3.49
CA LEU A 47 7.16 -8.97 -4.59
C LEU A 47 8.00 -8.72 -5.83
N ASP A 48 8.46 -9.79 -6.44
CA ASP A 48 9.02 -9.77 -7.78
C ASP A 48 8.38 -10.87 -8.63
N ILE A 49 8.32 -10.67 -9.94
CA ILE A 49 7.76 -11.65 -10.88
C ILE A 49 8.68 -11.69 -12.09
N ASP A 50 9.22 -12.87 -12.38
CA ASP A 50 10.12 -13.06 -13.51
C ASP A 50 9.38 -13.13 -14.86
N SER A 51 10.13 -13.25 -15.95
CA SER A 51 9.57 -13.35 -17.30
C SER A 51 8.81 -14.66 -17.57
N LEU A 52 8.94 -15.67 -16.71
CA LEU A 52 8.21 -16.94 -16.78
C LEU A 52 6.94 -16.94 -15.92
N GLY A 53 6.65 -15.83 -15.23
CA GLY A 53 5.47 -15.68 -14.40
C GLY A 53 5.63 -16.33 -13.04
N ILE A 54 6.85 -16.54 -12.56
CA ILE A 54 7.11 -17.02 -11.21
C ILE A 54 7.19 -15.81 -10.27
N ALA A 55 6.16 -15.66 -9.44
CA ALA A 55 6.11 -14.65 -8.42
C ALA A 55 6.91 -15.09 -7.18
N GLU A 56 7.92 -14.32 -6.82
CA GLU A 56 8.68 -14.47 -5.58
C GLU A 56 8.13 -13.51 -4.52
N CYS A 57 7.48 -14.08 -3.50
CA CYS A 57 6.84 -13.37 -2.40
C CYS A 57 7.72 -13.45 -1.16
N LYS A 58 8.20 -12.30 -0.66
CA LYS A 58 9.08 -12.20 0.51
C LYS A 58 8.43 -11.36 1.59
N ALA A 59 8.56 -11.78 2.83
CA ALA A 59 8.21 -10.97 3.98
C ALA A 59 9.18 -11.22 5.13
N ASN A 60 9.50 -10.18 5.88
CA ASN A 60 10.30 -10.27 7.10
C ASN A 60 9.77 -9.29 8.15
N MET A 61 9.89 -9.66 9.41
CA MET A 61 9.60 -8.80 10.55
C MET A 61 10.48 -9.12 11.75
N SER A 62 10.62 -8.16 12.65
CA SER A 62 11.28 -8.32 13.95
C SER A 62 10.59 -7.49 15.03
N HIS A 63 10.70 -7.92 16.28
CA HIS A 63 10.12 -7.25 17.44
C HIS A 63 11.11 -7.15 18.62
N ARG A 64 10.88 -6.25 19.56
CA ARG A 64 11.81 -5.88 20.66
C ARG A 64 11.94 -6.94 21.76
N SER A 65 10.98 -7.86 21.88
CA SER A 65 10.96 -8.84 22.98
C SER A 65 11.95 -9.97 22.72
N SER A 66 12.85 -10.24 23.65
CA SER A 66 13.83 -11.33 23.55
C SER A 66 13.22 -12.73 23.70
N ASP A 67 12.05 -12.81 24.32
CA ASP A 67 11.34 -14.02 24.74
C ASP A 67 9.93 -14.15 24.15
N GLY A 68 9.53 -13.18 23.31
CA GLY A 68 8.25 -13.22 22.59
C GLY A 68 8.34 -14.02 21.29
N SER A 69 7.25 -14.02 20.54
CA SER A 69 7.17 -14.66 19.23
C SER A 69 6.50 -13.76 18.20
N CYS A 70 6.62 -14.15 16.94
CA CYS A 70 5.95 -13.48 15.85
C CYS A 70 5.25 -14.47 14.90
N GLU A 71 4.32 -13.94 14.12
CA GLU A 71 3.65 -14.65 13.04
C GLU A 71 3.54 -13.73 11.83
N LEU A 72 4.01 -14.20 10.67
CA LEU A 72 3.79 -13.56 9.38
C LEU A 72 2.72 -14.31 8.60
N THR A 73 1.77 -13.59 8.03
CA THR A 73 0.83 -14.08 7.02
C THR A 73 0.98 -13.27 5.74
N MET A 74 1.40 -13.92 4.66
CA MET A 74 1.53 -13.35 3.32
C MET A 74 0.33 -13.75 2.47
N LYS A 75 -0.29 -12.79 1.78
CA LYS A 75 -1.36 -13.02 0.80
C LYS A 75 -0.94 -12.43 -0.53
N LEU A 76 -0.68 -13.28 -1.53
CA LEU A 76 -0.51 -12.82 -2.90
C LEU A 76 -1.88 -12.44 -3.46
N GLN A 77 -2.04 -11.19 -3.90
CA GLN A 77 -3.29 -10.65 -4.41
C GLN A 77 -3.17 -10.28 -5.88
N LYS A 78 -4.21 -10.56 -6.66
CA LYS A 78 -4.37 -10.12 -8.06
C LYS A 78 -5.40 -8.99 -8.14
N SER A 79 -5.13 -7.97 -8.94
CA SER A 79 -6.08 -6.89 -9.22
C SER A 79 -7.16 -7.37 -10.18
N ASN A 80 -8.41 -7.12 -9.81
CA ASN A 80 -9.62 -7.45 -10.55
C ASN A 80 -10.52 -6.20 -10.60
N SER A 81 -10.42 -5.43 -11.69
CA SER A 81 -11.30 -4.28 -11.98
C SER A 81 -11.53 -3.32 -10.79
N GLY A 82 -10.44 -2.92 -10.13
CA GLY A 82 -10.49 -1.98 -8.98
C GLY A 82 -10.57 -2.66 -7.61
N SER A 83 -10.66 -3.99 -7.55
CA SER A 83 -10.60 -4.78 -6.32
C SER A 83 -9.37 -5.68 -6.29
N TRP A 84 -8.99 -6.19 -5.11
CA TRP A 84 -7.89 -7.13 -4.95
C TRP A 84 -8.41 -8.46 -4.44
N SER A 85 -8.09 -9.55 -5.14
CA SER A 85 -8.46 -10.90 -4.73
C SER A 85 -7.24 -11.69 -4.31
N THR A 86 -7.27 -12.29 -3.11
CA THR A 86 -6.22 -13.18 -2.65
C THR A 86 -6.25 -14.48 -3.44
N ILE A 87 -5.13 -14.78 -4.09
CA ILE A 87 -4.98 -16.00 -4.88
C ILE A 87 -4.16 -17.05 -4.14
N ALA A 88 -3.29 -16.68 -3.19
CA ALA A 88 -2.57 -17.60 -2.31
C ALA A 88 -2.30 -16.96 -0.95
N THR A 89 -2.21 -17.80 0.08
CA THR A 89 -1.87 -17.39 1.45
C THR A 89 -0.82 -18.33 2.02
N TRP A 90 0.15 -17.78 2.73
CA TRP A 90 1.15 -18.55 3.47
C TRP A 90 1.38 -17.90 4.83
N SER A 91 1.56 -18.72 5.86
CA SER A 91 1.88 -18.24 7.20
C SER A 91 3.16 -18.88 7.73
N LYS A 92 3.87 -18.16 8.59
CA LYS A 92 5.11 -18.62 9.23
C LYS A 92 5.24 -17.97 10.60
N GLU A 93 5.48 -18.81 11.60
CA GLU A 93 5.83 -18.39 12.95
C GLU A 93 7.35 -18.34 13.14
N GLY A 94 7.76 -17.59 14.15
CA GLY A 94 9.15 -17.42 14.57
C GLY A 94 9.23 -16.87 15.98
N ALA A 95 10.45 -16.79 16.51
CA ALA A 95 10.72 -16.16 17.80
C ALA A 95 10.92 -14.65 17.59
N TYR A 96 12.13 -14.14 17.83
CA TYR A 96 12.49 -12.73 17.66
C TYR A 96 12.30 -12.19 16.23
N THR A 97 12.54 -13.03 15.22
CA THR A 97 12.33 -12.71 13.80
C THR A 97 11.43 -13.73 13.12
N CYS A 98 10.66 -13.24 12.16
CA CYS A 98 9.89 -14.06 11.24
C CYS A 98 10.26 -13.66 9.83
N GLU A 99 10.60 -14.65 9.01
CA GLU A 99 10.89 -14.47 7.58
C GLU A 99 10.19 -15.57 6.80
N ASN A 100 9.64 -15.23 5.65
CA ASN A 100 9.07 -16.20 4.73
C ASN A 100 9.31 -15.79 3.29
N THR A 101 9.76 -16.74 2.48
CA THR A 101 9.89 -16.61 1.02
C THR A 101 9.13 -17.74 0.34
N LYS A 102 8.26 -17.39 -0.61
CA LYS A 102 7.43 -18.35 -1.35
C LYS A 102 7.39 -18.01 -2.83
N LEU A 103 7.44 -19.06 -3.65
CA LEU A 103 7.30 -18.97 -5.09
C LEU A 103 5.92 -19.40 -5.52
N ARG A 104 5.38 -18.75 -6.56
CA ARG A 104 4.11 -19.14 -7.16
C ARG A 104 4.02 -18.72 -8.63
N ALA A 105 3.68 -19.67 -9.50
CA ALA A 105 3.34 -19.36 -10.88
C ALA A 105 2.04 -18.53 -10.96
N VAL A 106 2.04 -17.52 -11.80
CA VAL A 106 0.92 -16.61 -12.05
C VAL A 106 0.69 -16.41 -13.55
N SER A 107 -0.56 -16.10 -13.93
CA SER A 107 -0.88 -15.66 -15.30
C SER A 107 -0.59 -14.17 -15.46
N SER A 108 -0.79 -13.61 -16.66
CA SER A 108 -0.74 -12.15 -16.82
C SER A 108 -1.71 -11.42 -15.89
N GLY A 109 -1.31 -10.23 -15.48
CA GLY A 109 -2.09 -9.33 -14.62
C GLY A 109 -1.22 -8.53 -13.66
N THR A 110 -1.88 -7.72 -12.84
CA THR A 110 -1.24 -6.89 -11.81
C THR A 110 -1.41 -7.51 -10.44
N TYR A 111 -0.32 -7.58 -9.69
CA TYR A 111 -0.23 -8.27 -8.41
C TYR A 111 0.34 -7.35 -7.33
N ARG A 112 0.02 -7.66 -6.08
CA ARG A 112 0.70 -7.13 -4.88
C ARG A 112 0.79 -8.21 -3.82
N LEU A 113 1.77 -8.09 -2.94
CA LEU A 113 1.83 -8.88 -1.73
C LEU A 113 1.22 -8.07 -0.58
N TYR A 114 0.26 -8.67 0.12
CA TYR A 114 -0.30 -8.14 1.36
C TYR A 114 0.25 -8.97 2.52
N VAL A 115 0.89 -8.31 3.48
CA VAL A 115 1.54 -8.98 4.60
C VAL A 115 0.95 -8.48 5.91
N ILE A 116 0.56 -9.41 6.78
CA ILE A 116 0.21 -9.15 8.17
C ILE A 116 1.33 -9.73 9.03
N GLY A 117 1.92 -8.90 9.89
CA GLY A 117 2.79 -9.35 10.97
C GLY A 117 2.09 -9.21 12.31
N LYS A 118 2.22 -10.21 13.18
CA LYS A 118 1.73 -10.17 14.56
C LYS A 118 2.87 -10.45 15.53
N VAL A 119 2.81 -9.83 16.69
CA VAL A 119 3.75 -10.01 17.80
C VAL A 119 2.99 -10.55 19.01
N TYR A 120 3.58 -11.51 19.68
CA TYR A 120 3.08 -12.09 20.92
C TYR A 120 4.12 -11.96 22.03
N ASP A 121 3.66 -11.84 23.27
CA ASP A 121 4.54 -11.85 24.46
C ASP A 121 5.01 -13.28 24.80
N SER A 122 5.85 -13.42 25.83
CA SER A 122 6.38 -14.73 26.26
C SER A 122 5.34 -15.67 26.86
N SER A 123 4.15 -15.16 27.19
CA SER A 123 3.00 -15.98 27.60
C SER A 123 2.11 -16.37 26.41
N GLY A 124 2.47 -15.96 25.19
CA GLY A 124 1.71 -16.21 23.97
C GLY A 124 0.52 -15.27 23.78
N ASN A 125 0.40 -14.18 24.55
CA ASN A 125 -0.68 -13.22 24.37
C ASN A 125 -0.38 -12.31 23.18
N PHE A 126 -1.43 -11.98 22.41
CA PHE A 126 -1.33 -11.01 21.33
C PHE A 126 -0.96 -9.63 21.88
N VAL A 127 0.09 -9.02 21.31
CA VAL A 127 0.54 -7.68 21.69
C VAL A 127 0.08 -6.66 20.66
N GLU A 128 0.45 -6.88 19.39
CA GLU A 128 0.09 -5.96 18.31
C GLU A 128 0.25 -6.62 16.93
N SER A 129 -0.24 -5.90 15.90
CA SER A 129 -0.11 -6.30 14.51
C SER A 129 0.17 -5.12 13.60
N ALA A 130 0.89 -5.37 12.51
CA ALA A 130 1.08 -4.42 11.43
C ALA A 130 0.70 -5.05 10.10
N THR A 131 0.33 -4.19 9.16
CA THR A 131 0.04 -4.58 7.79
C THR A 131 0.88 -3.74 6.84
N VAL A 132 1.53 -4.40 5.87
CA VAL A 132 2.26 -3.74 4.80
C VAL A 132 1.92 -4.35 3.44
N TYR A 133 2.11 -3.54 2.40
CA TYR A 133 1.91 -3.94 1.02
C TYR A 133 3.23 -3.80 0.27
N SER A 134 3.52 -4.74 -0.64
CA SER A 134 4.58 -4.53 -1.62
C SER A 134 4.15 -3.47 -2.65
N PRO A 135 5.10 -2.88 -3.39
CA PRO A 135 4.78 -2.26 -4.67
C PRO A 135 4.02 -3.25 -5.57
N THR A 136 3.19 -2.70 -6.46
CA THR A 136 2.47 -3.51 -7.45
C THR A 136 3.42 -3.96 -8.56
N LYS A 137 3.25 -5.19 -9.05
CA LYS A 137 4.00 -5.76 -10.17
C LYS A 137 3.04 -6.25 -11.25
N THR A 138 3.33 -5.95 -12.51
CA THR A 138 2.57 -6.45 -13.67
C THR A 138 3.42 -7.49 -14.39
N TYR A 139 2.79 -8.62 -14.71
CA TYR A 139 3.32 -9.69 -15.54
C TYR A 139 2.47 -9.84 -16.80
#